data_AF-A0A931TR53-F1
#
_entry.id   AF-A0A931TR53-F1
#
_cell.length_a   1.000
_cell.length_b   1.000
_cell.length_c   1.000
_cell.angle_alpha   90.00
_cell.angle_beta   90.00
_cell.angle_gamma   90.00
#
_symmetry.space_group_name_H-M   'P 1'
#
loop_
_entity.id
_entity.type
_entity.pdbx_description
1 polymer ?
#
loop_
_entity_poly.entity_id
_entity_poly.type
_entity_poly.pdbx_seq_one_letter_code
_entity_poly.pdbx_strand_id
1 'polypeptide(L)'
;MSKYKLIISETADKQLENYKMTGNLVSYNKIKKILIEITQNPYRGTGKPEALKYNLQGLWSRRINQEDRMINKVEEEFERF
;
A
#
# COMPACT_ATOMS: atom_id res chain seq x y z
N MET A 1 -14.50 -11.72 1.86
CA MET A 1 -13.42 -12.01 2.83
C MET A 1 -12.11 -11.51 2.25
N SER A 2 -11.20 -10.98 3.07
CA SER A 2 -9.87 -10.54 2.64
C SER A 2 -9.05 -11.74 2.19
N LYS A 3 -8.35 -11.62 1.05
CA LYS A 3 -7.53 -12.70 0.46
C LYS A 3 -6.08 -12.69 0.96
N TYR A 4 -5.60 -11.51 1.36
CA TYR A 4 -4.23 -11.30 1.83
C TYR A 4 -4.23 -10.75 3.25
N LYS A 5 -3.19 -11.13 4.02
CA LYS A 5 -2.91 -10.55 5.33
C LYS A 5 -2.13 -9.24 5.14
N LEU A 6 -2.56 -8.18 5.82
CA LEU A 6 -1.85 -6.90 5.83
C LEU A 6 -0.81 -6.88 6.94
N ILE A 7 0.42 -6.52 6.61
CA ILE A 7 1.51 -6.25 7.56
C ILE A 7 2.00 -4.83 7.28
N ILE A 8 2.03 -3.99 8.31
CA ILE A 8 2.49 -2.60 8.23
C ILE A 8 3.85 -2.53 8.92
N SER A 9 4.87 -1.98 8.24
CA SER A 9 6.17 -1.77 8.86
C SER A 9 6.12 -0.62 9.86
N GLU A 10 7.01 -0.63 10.86
CA GLU A 10 7.09 0.46 11.85
C GLU A 10 7.24 1.85 11.21
N THR A 11 7.99 1.93 10.10
CA THR A 11 8.17 3.19 9.36
C THR A 11 6.87 3.66 8.73
N ALA A 12 6.10 2.75 8.12
CA ALA A 12 4.81 3.08 7.51
C ALA A 12 3.76 3.43 8.57
N ASP A 13 3.81 2.79 9.74
CA ASP A 13 2.90 3.08 10.86
C ASP A 13 3.10 4.51 11.38
N LYS A 14 4.36 4.91 11.64
CA LYS A 14 4.72 6.30 12.00
C LYS A 14 4.29 7.31 10.95
N GLN A 15 4.45 6.98 9.67
CA GLN A 15 3.99 7.85 8.58
C GLN A 15 2.46 8.00 8.58
N LEU A 16 1.71 6.92 8.82
CA LEU A 16 0.26 6.96 8.92
C LEU A 16 -0.22 7.82 10.08
N GLU A 17 0.46 7.74 11.23
CA GLU A 17 0.20 8.62 12.38
C GLU A 17 0.45 10.10 12.01
N ASN A 18 1.54 10.40 11.30
CA ASN A 18 1.82 11.76 10.84
C ASN A 18 0.72 12.29 9.90
N TYR A 19 0.21 11.49 8.96
CA TYR A 19 -0.93 11.89 8.12
C TYR A 19 -2.20 12.15 8.93
N LYS A 20 -2.41 11.38 10.01
CA LYS A 20 -3.54 11.57 10.91
C LYS A 20 -3.40 12.88 11.71
N MET A 21 -2.20 13.19 12.20
CA MET A 21 -1.92 14.37 13.03
C MET A 21 -1.87 15.69 12.25
N THR A 22 -1.37 15.67 11.01
CA THR A 22 -1.28 16.87 10.15
C THR A 22 -2.63 17.43 9.70
N GLY A 23 -3.74 16.70 9.92
CA GLY A 23 -5.07 17.11 9.50
C GLY A 23 -5.33 16.99 7.99
N ASN A 24 -4.42 16.38 7.22
CA ASN A 24 -4.63 16.09 5.80
C ASN A 24 -5.59 14.89 5.62
N LEU A 25 -6.86 15.12 5.94
CA LEU A 25 -7.91 14.10 5.95
C LEU A 25 -8.12 13.45 4.58
N VAL A 26 -7.87 14.19 3.49
CA VAL A 26 -7.99 13.66 2.12
C VAL A 26 -6.96 12.55 1.88
N SER A 27 -5.67 12.83 2.16
CA SER A 27 -4.61 11.83 2.01
C SER A 27 -4.81 10.67 3.00
N TYR A 28 -5.14 10.97 4.26
CA TYR A 28 -5.39 9.95 5.27
C TYR A 28 -6.54 8.99 4.90
N ASN A 29 -7.68 9.52 4.44
CA ASN A 29 -8.81 8.70 4.01
C ASN A 29 -8.46 7.86 2.77
N LYS A 30 -7.67 8.40 1.84
CA LYS A 30 -7.21 7.66 0.68
C LYS A 30 -6.24 6.53 1.05
N ILE A 31 -5.34 6.75 2.01
CA ILE A 31 -4.46 5.70 2.54
C ILE A 31 -5.30 4.58 3.15
N LYS A 32 -6.25 4.89 4.04
CA LYS A 32 -7.15 3.87 4.64
C LYS A 32 -7.88 3.05 3.57
N LYS A 33 -8.40 3.70 2.53
CA LYS A 33 -9.06 3.03 1.40
C LYS A 33 -8.10 2.08 0.68
N ILE A 34 -6.89 2.56 0.37
CA ILE A 34 -5.84 1.75 -0.25
C ILE A 34 -5.49 0.54 0.62
N LEU A 35 -5.29 0.70 1.93
CA LEU A 35 -4.95 -0.41 2.84
C LEU A 35 -5.99 -1.53 2.81
N ILE A 36 -7.28 -1.19 2.80
CA ILE A 36 -8.37 -2.16 2.69
C ILE A 36 -8.35 -2.85 1.31
N GLU A 37 -8.21 -2.08 0.23
CA GLU A 37 -8.22 -2.62 -1.14
C GLU A 37 -7.08 -3.61 -1.40
N ILE A 38 -5.87 -3.36 -0.87
CA ILE A 38 -4.71 -4.26 -1.09
C ILE A 38 -4.99 -5.65 -0.51
N THR A 39 -5.73 -5.75 0.59
CA THR A 39 -6.08 -7.05 1.19
C THR A 39 -6.97 -7.91 0.29
N GLN A 40 -7.61 -7.30 -0.72
CA GLN A 40 -8.52 -7.97 -1.65
C GLN A 40 -7.93 -8.08 -3.06
N ASN A 41 -7.31 -7.00 -3.54
CA ASN A 41 -6.79 -6.84 -4.90
C ASN A 41 -5.47 -6.04 -4.88
N PRO A 42 -4.34 -6.67 -4.55
CA PRO A 42 -3.07 -5.96 -4.35
C PRO A 42 -2.50 -5.32 -5.63
N TYR A 43 -2.94 -5.77 -6.81
CA TYR A 43 -2.43 -5.30 -8.10
C TYR A 43 -3.34 -4.29 -8.83
N ARG A 44 -4.51 -3.94 -8.26
CA ARG A 44 -5.50 -3.05 -8.88
C ARG A 44 -6.14 -2.09 -7.87
N GLY A 45 -6.89 -1.11 -8.37
CA GLY A 45 -7.69 -0.19 -7.55
C GLY A 45 -7.12 1.22 -7.41
N THR A 46 -7.38 1.83 -6.26
CA THR A 46 -7.07 3.23 -5.97
C THR A 46 -5.58 3.50 -6.00
N GLY A 47 -5.21 4.67 -6.53
CA GLY A 47 -3.83 5.13 -6.56
C GLY A 47 -3.02 4.64 -7.76
N LYS A 48 -3.64 4.04 -8.78
CA LYS A 48 -2.96 3.54 -10.00
C LYS A 48 -1.74 2.69 -9.67
N PRO A 49 -1.94 1.43 -9.24
CA PRO A 49 -0.85 0.56 -8.83
C PRO A 49 0.13 0.34 -9.98
N GLU A 50 1.41 0.57 -9.71
CA GLU A 50 2.49 0.44 -10.68
C GLU A 50 3.55 -0.51 -10.10
N ALA A 51 3.90 -1.56 -10.85
CA ALA A 51 5.01 -2.44 -10.50
C ALA A 51 6.34 -1.69 -10.66
N LEU A 52 7.14 -1.70 -9.61
CA LEU A 52 8.47 -1.08 -9.62
C LEU A 52 9.49 -1.97 -10.36
N LYS A 53 10.52 -1.34 -10.91
CA LYS A 53 11.52 -1.97 -11.79
C LYS A 53 12.92 -1.97 -11.16
N TYR A 54 13.84 -2.69 -11.79
CA TYR A 54 15.26 -2.78 -11.40
C TYR A 54 15.42 -3.28 -9.96
N ASN A 55 16.17 -2.57 -9.12
CA ASN A 55 16.44 -2.92 -7.73
C ASN A 55 15.19 -2.94 -6.83
N LEU A 56 14.04 -2.48 -7.34
CA LEU A 56 12.76 -2.46 -6.64
C LEU A 56 11.77 -3.48 -7.24
N GLN A 57 12.24 -4.42 -8.06
CA GLN A 57 11.41 -5.47 -8.62
C GLN A 57 10.73 -6.29 -7.50
N GLY A 58 9.44 -6.60 -7.69
CA GLY A 58 8.60 -7.27 -6.68
C GLY A 58 7.90 -6.30 -5.71
N LEU A 59 8.24 -5.01 -5.74
CA LEU A 59 7.52 -3.96 -5.03
C LEU A 59 6.50 -3.26 -5.94
N TRP A 60 5.51 -2.67 -5.29
CA TRP A 60 4.41 -1.94 -5.93
C TRP A 60 4.32 -0.53 -5.33
N SER A 61 4.01 0.43 -6.19
CA SER A 61 3.79 1.83 -5.82
C SER A 61 2.34 2.22 -6.09
N ARG A 62 1.74 2.96 -5.16
CA ARG A 62 0.42 3.58 -5.31
C ARG A 62 0.46 5.05 -4.94
N ARG A 63 -0.22 5.89 -5.73
CA ARG A 63 -0.32 7.34 -5.54
C ARG A 63 -1.28 7.68 -4.40
N ILE A 64 -0.75 8.29 -3.34
CA ILE A 64 -1.56 8.87 -2.26
C ILE A 64 -2.04 10.25 -2.72
N ASN A 65 -1.13 11.14 -3.10
CA ASN A 65 -1.42 12.45 -3.68
C ASN A 65 -0.47 12.72 -4.86
N GLN A 66 -0.21 13.98 -5.22
CA GLN A 66 0.70 14.30 -6.33
C GLN A 66 2.14 13.86 -6.02
N GLU A 67 2.58 14.03 -4.78
CA GLU A 67 3.96 13.84 -4.32
C GLU A 67 4.15 12.45 -3.70
N ASP A 68 3.25 12.05 -2.79
CA ASP A 68 3.46 10.90 -1.93
C ASP A 68 3.05 9.58 -2.56
N ARG A 69 3.80 8.52 -2.25
CA ARG A 69 3.59 7.15 -2.71
C ARG A 69 3.57 6.18 -1.54
N MET A 70 2.62 5.25 -1.57
CA MET A 70 2.65 4.07 -0.71
C MET A 70 3.40 2.97 -1.45
N ILE A 71 4.43 2.41 -0.82
CA ILE A 71 5.18 1.28 -1.35
C ILE A 71 4.81 0.03 -0.57
N ASN A 72 4.51 -1.07 -1.27
CA ASN A 72 4.21 -2.36 -0.65
C ASN A 72 4.83 -3.52 -1.42
N LYS A 73 5.03 -4.64 -0.73
CA LYS A 73 5.38 -5.94 -1.32
C LYS A 73 4.14 -6.84 -1.27
N VAL A 74 4.04 -7.77 -2.22
CA VAL A 74 3.04 -8.84 -2.19
C VAL A 74 3.80 -10.15 -2.13
N GLU A 75 3.52 -10.96 -1.11
CA GLU A 75 4.12 -12.27 -0.93
C GLU A 75 3.04 -13.32 -1.16
N GLU A 76 3.28 -14.18 -2.15
CA GLU A 76 2.43 -15.33 -2.48
C GLU A 76 3.23 -16.58 -2.16
N GLU A 77 2.75 -17.36 -1.20
CA GLU A 77 3.32 -18.67 -0.90
C GLU A 77 2.81 -19.64 -1.96
N PHE A 78 3.67 -19.98 -2.92
CA PHE A 78 3.39 -21.06 -3.86
C PHE A 78 3.77 -22.37 -3.16
N GLU A 79 2.78 -23.13 -2.71
CA GLU A 79 3.04 -24.54 -2.36
C GLU A 79 3.60 -25.21 -3.62
N ARG A 80 4.86 -25.64 -3.55
CA ARG A 80 5.48 -26.46 -4.59
C ARG A 80 4.91 -27.87 -4.43
N PHE A 81 4.15 -28.31 -5.41
CA PHE A 81 3.77 -29.72 -5.58
C PHE A 81 4.98 -30.55 -6.02
#